data_AF-A0A7W0Q6W5-F1
#
_entry.id   AF-A0A7W0Q6W5-F1
#
_cell.length_a   1.000
_cell.length_b   1.000
_cell.length_c   1.000
_cell.angle_alpha   90.00
_cell.angle_beta   90.00
_cell.angle_gamma   90.00
#
_symmetry.space_group_name_H-M   'P 1'
#
loop_
_entity.id
_entity.type
_entity.pdbx_description
1 polymer ?
#
loop_
_entity_poly.entity_id
_entity_poly.type
_entity_poly.pdbx_seq_one_letter_code
_entity_poly.pdbx_strand_id
1 'polypeptide(L)'
;MIRLGVLALSLALGACVAAHADDDRVAQGKAAFATVHAVFLHPRCMNCHPAGDAPLQHDDSRPHAQNITRRSARNGLTCATCHRSKNGTRPNTPPGAPSWHLPPPETPMIFEGRTPAQLCAQLKDPAQTGGRDLAATIRHVADDALVGWGWDPGPGRTPVPIPRATLVAALERWVAAGAPCPD
;
A
#
# COMPACT_ATOMS: atom_id res chain seq x y z
N MET A 1 33.88 -59.92 25.06
CA MET A 1 32.46 -59.61 25.30
C MET A 1 32.47 -58.51 26.36
N ILE A 2 32.14 -57.25 26.09
CA ILE A 2 30.79 -56.71 25.83
C ILE A 2 30.97 -55.31 25.19
N ARG A 3 30.23 -55.05 24.10
CA ARG A 3 30.03 -53.72 23.52
C ARG A 3 28.80 -53.09 24.21
N LEU A 4 28.97 -51.97 24.91
CA LEU A 4 27.93 -50.99 25.26
C LEU A 4 28.57 -49.64 24.90
N GLY A 5 28.03 -48.75 24.08
CA GLY A 5 26.65 -48.40 23.79
C GLY A 5 26.61 -46.87 23.83
N VAL A 6 27.04 -46.21 22.74
CA VAL A 6 26.96 -44.75 22.62
C VAL A 6 25.61 -44.43 21.99
N LEU A 7 24.65 -44.01 22.82
CA LEU A 7 23.34 -43.56 22.37
C LEU A 7 23.20 -42.05 22.59
N ALA A 8 22.86 -41.37 21.49
CA ALA A 8 22.09 -40.13 21.39
C ALA A 8 22.65 -38.85 22.04
N LEU A 9 23.30 -38.02 21.22
CA LEU A 9 23.30 -36.56 21.40
C LEU A 9 23.24 -35.89 20.01
N SER A 10 22.05 -35.78 19.42
CA SER A 10 21.90 -35.18 18.08
C SER A 10 20.65 -34.31 17.86
N LEU A 11 19.79 -34.11 18.86
CA LEU A 11 18.52 -33.38 18.65
C LEU A 11 18.56 -31.86 18.90
N ALA A 12 19.61 -31.30 19.52
CA ALA A 12 19.61 -29.89 19.92
C ALA A 12 19.96 -28.90 18.79
N LEU A 13 20.65 -29.35 17.72
CA LEU A 13 21.14 -28.44 16.68
C LEU A 13 20.04 -28.00 15.70
N GLY A 14 19.02 -28.84 15.47
CA GLY A 14 17.96 -28.57 14.48
C GLY A 14 16.95 -27.50 14.90
N ALA A 15 16.62 -27.42 16.20
CA ALA A 15 15.63 -26.46 16.71
C ALA A 15 16.15 -25.01 16.70
N CYS A 16 17.43 -24.80 17.05
CA CYS A 16 18.02 -23.46 17.06
C CYS A 16 18.14 -22.84 15.66
N VAL A 17 18.46 -23.65 14.64
CA VAL A 17 18.58 -23.17 13.25
C VAL A 17 17.22 -22.75 12.68
N ALA A 18 16.16 -23.52 12.97
CA ALA A 18 14.80 -23.19 12.53
C ALA A 18 14.27 -21.90 13.15
N ALA A 19 14.53 -21.67 14.45
CA ALA A 19 14.12 -20.44 15.14
C ALA A 19 14.81 -19.19 14.56
N HIS A 20 16.12 -19.22 14.33
CA HIS A 20 16.84 -18.10 13.72
C HIS A 20 16.36 -17.78 12.31
N ALA A 21 16.07 -18.80 11.50
CA ALA A 21 15.54 -18.60 10.16
C ALA A 21 14.15 -17.94 10.18
N ASP A 22 13.32 -18.23 11.19
CA ASP A 22 12.01 -17.59 11.34
C ASP A 22 12.12 -16.13 11.79
N ASP A 23 13.01 -15.85 12.75
CA ASP A 23 13.30 -14.48 13.19
C ASP A 23 13.84 -13.61 12.04
N ASP A 24 14.77 -14.15 11.24
CA ASP A 24 15.31 -13.47 10.06
C ASP A 24 14.21 -13.19 9.02
N ARG A 25 13.32 -14.16 8.78
CA ARG A 25 12.18 -14.01 7.87
C ARG A 25 11.23 -12.91 8.35
N VAL A 26 10.91 -12.88 9.64
CA VAL A 26 10.05 -11.86 10.25
C VAL A 26 10.70 -10.48 10.15
N ALA A 27 12.00 -10.37 10.45
CA ALA A 27 12.75 -9.12 10.36
C ALA A 27 12.78 -8.58 8.92
N GLN A 28 13.02 -9.44 7.93
CA GLN A 28 12.96 -9.07 6.51
C GLN A 28 11.54 -8.64 6.09
N GLY A 29 10.51 -9.30 6.61
CA GLY A 29 9.11 -8.89 6.38
C GLY A 29 8.79 -7.50 6.92
N LYS A 30 9.21 -7.20 8.16
CA LYS A 30 9.05 -5.86 8.76
C LYS A 30 9.81 -4.80 7.95
N ALA A 31 11.03 -5.10 7.50
CA ALA A 31 11.83 -4.21 6.66
C ALA A 31 11.18 -3.96 5.28
N ALA A 32 10.61 -4.98 4.65
CA ALA A 32 9.85 -4.83 3.41
C ALA A 32 8.62 -3.93 3.63
N PHE A 33 7.93 -4.08 4.75
CA PHE A 33 6.78 -3.24 5.09
C PHE A 33 7.14 -1.76 5.25
N ALA A 34 8.36 -1.42 5.68
CA ALA A 34 8.80 -0.03 5.74
C ALA A 34 8.79 0.65 4.35
N THR A 35 9.12 -0.09 3.29
CA THR A 35 9.01 0.40 1.90
C THR A 35 7.55 0.62 1.52
N VAL A 36 6.65 -0.30 1.89
CA VAL A 36 5.20 -0.18 1.65
C VAL A 36 4.64 1.05 2.33
N HIS A 37 4.94 1.24 3.62
CA HIS A 37 4.51 2.39 4.40
C HIS A 37 5.00 3.70 3.78
N ALA A 38 6.28 3.80 3.42
CA ALA A 38 6.84 5.00 2.81
C ALA A 38 6.12 5.40 1.50
N VAL A 39 5.76 4.43 0.65
CA VAL A 39 5.03 4.72 -0.59
C VAL A 39 3.56 5.07 -0.31
N PHE A 40 2.89 4.35 0.59
CA PHE A 40 1.47 4.58 0.87
C PHE A 40 1.22 5.95 1.51
N LEU A 41 2.19 6.46 2.26
CA LEU A 41 2.18 7.81 2.82
C LEU A 41 2.67 8.89 1.86
N HIS A 42 3.18 8.52 0.67
CA HIS A 42 3.52 9.49 -0.36
C HIS A 42 2.25 10.20 -0.88
N PRO A 43 2.29 11.51 -1.22
CA PRO A 43 1.11 12.25 -1.69
C PRO A 43 0.37 11.63 -2.89
N ARG A 44 1.05 10.82 -3.72
CA ARG A 44 0.39 10.12 -4.84
C ARG A 44 -0.58 9.03 -4.39
N CYS A 45 -0.34 8.40 -3.24
CA CYS A 45 -1.25 7.45 -2.62
C CYS A 45 -2.15 8.13 -1.58
N MET A 46 -1.54 8.84 -0.63
CA MET A 46 -2.23 9.45 0.51
C MET A 46 -3.33 10.42 0.10
N ASN A 47 -3.16 11.20 -0.97
CA ASN A 47 -4.18 12.17 -1.39
C ASN A 47 -5.51 11.54 -1.87
N CYS A 48 -5.47 10.26 -2.27
CA CYS A 48 -6.67 9.48 -2.60
C CYS A 48 -7.23 8.74 -1.38
N HIS A 49 -6.43 8.64 -0.32
CA HIS A 49 -6.68 7.95 0.94
C HIS A 49 -6.60 8.89 2.17
N PRO A 50 -7.21 10.09 2.13
CA PRO A 50 -7.15 11.03 3.24
C PRO A 50 -8.02 10.57 4.42
N ALA A 51 -7.71 11.11 5.60
CA ALA A 51 -8.51 10.91 6.81
C ALA A 51 -9.88 11.60 6.71
N GLY A 52 -9.96 12.70 5.95
CA GLY A 52 -11.20 13.41 5.65
C GLY A 52 -11.98 12.86 4.44
N ASP A 53 -13.14 13.45 4.17
CA ASP A 53 -14.04 13.06 3.07
C ASP A 53 -13.65 13.65 1.70
N ALA A 54 -12.84 14.71 1.69
CA ALA A 54 -12.37 15.39 0.49
C ALA A 54 -10.99 14.84 0.05
N PRO A 55 -10.74 14.59 -1.25
CA PRO A 55 -9.41 14.28 -1.73
C PRO A 55 -8.45 15.45 -1.50
N LEU A 56 -7.16 15.14 -1.48
CA LEU A 56 -6.10 16.14 -1.38
C LEU A 56 -5.43 16.34 -2.76
N GLN A 57 -4.70 17.44 -2.92
CA GLN A 57 -4.04 17.85 -4.16
C GLN A 57 -2.59 18.20 -3.90
N HIS A 58 -1.77 18.06 -4.95
CA HIS A 58 -0.35 18.41 -4.95
C HIS A 58 0.48 17.68 -3.89
N ASP A 59 1.74 18.08 -3.74
CA ASP A 59 2.70 17.43 -2.85
C ASP A 59 2.58 17.93 -1.40
N ASP A 60 2.00 19.12 -1.20
CA ASP A 60 1.64 19.69 0.10
C ASP A 60 0.33 19.13 0.68
N SER A 61 -0.36 18.25 -0.07
CA SER A 61 -1.57 17.53 0.36
C SER A 61 -2.70 18.46 0.84
N ARG A 62 -2.92 19.58 0.16
CA ARG A 62 -4.03 20.49 0.48
C ARG A 62 -5.39 19.97 -0.04
N PRO A 63 -6.53 20.32 0.58
CA PRO A 63 -7.84 19.90 0.09
C PRO A 63 -8.11 20.28 -1.37
N HIS A 64 -8.89 19.44 -2.05
CA HIS A 64 -9.26 19.62 -3.45
C HIS A 64 -9.95 20.98 -3.68
N ALA A 65 -9.39 21.83 -4.54
CA ALA A 65 -9.81 23.22 -4.71
C ALA A 65 -11.30 23.40 -5.11
N GLN A 66 -11.89 22.39 -5.75
CA GLN A 66 -13.30 22.40 -6.17
C GLN A 66 -14.28 21.96 -5.06
N ASN A 67 -13.82 21.77 -3.81
CA ASN A 67 -14.65 21.37 -2.66
C ASN A 67 -15.46 20.08 -2.92
N ILE A 68 -14.83 19.11 -3.58
CA ILE A 68 -15.41 17.80 -3.90
C ILE A 68 -15.17 16.85 -2.72
N THR A 69 -16.10 15.94 -2.46
CA THR A 69 -15.98 14.86 -1.49
C THR A 69 -16.38 13.52 -2.10
N ARG A 70 -16.14 12.40 -1.40
CA ARG A 70 -16.67 11.07 -1.78
C ARG A 70 -18.20 11.07 -1.99
N ARG A 71 -18.91 12.05 -1.43
CA ARG A 71 -20.38 12.17 -1.51
C ARG A 71 -20.86 13.07 -2.64
N SER A 72 -19.99 13.85 -3.28
CA SER A 72 -20.36 14.81 -4.35
C SER A 72 -21.06 14.16 -5.54
N ALA A 73 -20.77 12.89 -5.83
CA ALA A 73 -21.44 12.15 -6.89
C ALA A 73 -22.97 12.06 -6.69
N ARG A 74 -23.46 12.04 -5.44
CA ARG A 74 -24.90 12.04 -5.11
C ARG A 74 -25.61 13.32 -5.56
N ASN A 75 -24.85 14.41 -5.77
CA ASN A 75 -25.34 15.69 -6.24
C ASN A 75 -24.99 15.94 -7.73
N GLY A 76 -24.66 14.89 -8.49
CA GLY A 76 -24.35 14.97 -9.92
C GLY A 76 -22.93 15.44 -10.25
N LEU A 77 -22.09 15.73 -9.25
CA LEU A 77 -20.69 16.12 -9.44
C LEU A 77 -19.78 14.91 -9.32
N THR A 78 -19.63 14.18 -10.43
CA THR A 78 -18.70 13.04 -10.51
C THR A 78 -17.29 13.50 -10.88
N CYS A 79 -16.30 12.67 -10.57
CA CYS A 79 -14.90 12.95 -10.92
C CYS A 79 -14.70 13.11 -12.44
N ALA A 80 -15.45 12.33 -13.24
CA ALA A 80 -15.38 12.33 -14.70
C ALA A 80 -15.82 13.66 -15.35
N THR A 81 -16.48 14.55 -14.60
CA THR A 81 -16.82 15.90 -15.08
C THR A 81 -15.56 16.71 -15.42
N CYS A 82 -14.47 16.52 -14.67
CA CYS A 82 -13.21 17.25 -14.87
C CYS A 82 -12.04 16.34 -15.26
N HIS A 83 -11.98 15.13 -14.68
CA HIS A 83 -10.90 14.18 -14.91
C HIS A 83 -11.16 13.34 -16.15
N ARG A 84 -10.13 13.16 -16.98
CA ARG A 84 -10.19 12.38 -18.22
C ARG A 84 -9.44 11.06 -18.04
N SER A 85 -9.50 10.18 -19.04
CA SER A 85 -8.81 8.88 -19.00
C SER A 85 -7.29 8.96 -19.13
N LYS A 86 -6.74 10.15 -19.45
CA LYS A 86 -5.31 10.41 -19.64
C LYS A 86 -4.96 11.80 -19.13
N ASN A 87 -3.71 11.98 -18.71
CA ASN A 87 -3.17 13.28 -18.36
C ASN A 87 -3.27 14.28 -19.53
N GLY A 88 -3.44 15.55 -19.20
CA GLY A 88 -3.26 16.64 -20.14
C GLY A 88 -1.78 16.81 -20.53
N THR A 89 -1.54 17.58 -21.60
CA THR A 89 -0.18 17.84 -22.11
C THR A 89 0.50 19.06 -21.48
N ARG A 90 -0.21 19.79 -20.61
CA ARG A 90 0.28 21.01 -19.95
C ARG A 90 0.25 20.84 -18.43
N PRO A 91 1.15 21.52 -17.69
CA PRO A 91 1.03 21.62 -16.23
C PRO A 91 -0.31 22.21 -15.81
N ASN A 92 -0.71 21.97 -14.55
CA ASN A 92 -1.91 22.52 -13.93
C ASN A 92 -3.25 22.13 -14.56
N THR A 93 -3.30 21.11 -15.44
CA THR A 93 -4.55 20.48 -15.87
C THR A 93 -4.98 19.40 -14.88
N PRO A 94 -6.28 19.05 -14.77
CA PRO A 94 -6.72 17.91 -13.98
C PRO A 94 -5.92 16.63 -14.32
N PRO A 95 -5.57 15.79 -13.32
CA PRO A 95 -4.96 14.50 -13.58
C PRO A 95 -5.93 13.60 -14.34
N GLY A 96 -5.38 12.63 -15.08
CA GLY A 96 -6.21 11.69 -15.81
C GLY A 96 -5.64 10.30 -15.88
N ALA A 97 -6.50 9.33 -15.58
CA ALA A 97 -6.31 7.90 -15.69
C ALA A 97 -7.70 7.24 -15.88
N PRO A 98 -7.78 6.02 -16.41
CA PRO A 98 -9.04 5.29 -16.49
C PRO A 98 -9.72 5.21 -15.12
N SER A 99 -11.05 5.33 -15.11
CA SER A 99 -11.87 5.19 -13.90
C SER A 99 -11.40 6.07 -12.73
N TRP A 100 -11.14 7.37 -12.93
CA TRP A 100 -10.69 8.26 -11.84
C TRP A 100 -11.72 8.36 -10.70
N HIS A 101 -11.43 7.80 -9.52
CA HIS A 101 -12.32 7.79 -8.35
C HIS A 101 -11.53 7.68 -7.03
N LEU A 102 -12.24 7.84 -5.91
CA LEU A 102 -11.73 7.54 -4.57
C LEU A 102 -12.28 6.19 -4.08
N PRO A 103 -11.62 5.55 -3.10
CA PRO A 103 -12.26 4.50 -2.32
C PRO A 103 -13.62 4.98 -1.80
N PRO A 104 -14.63 4.09 -1.73
CA PRO A 104 -15.97 4.47 -1.30
C PRO A 104 -15.99 4.94 0.16
N PRO A 105 -16.96 5.78 0.56
CA PRO A 105 -17.02 6.32 1.92
C PRO A 105 -17.18 5.26 3.01
N GLU A 106 -17.69 4.08 2.67
CA GLU A 106 -17.84 2.94 3.59
C GLU A 106 -16.48 2.29 3.93
N THR A 107 -15.52 2.32 3.01
CA THR A 107 -14.16 1.79 3.20
C THR A 107 -13.14 2.77 2.61
N PRO A 108 -12.88 3.90 3.28
CA PRO A 108 -12.06 4.99 2.74
C PRO A 108 -10.57 4.64 2.64
N MET A 109 -10.14 3.55 3.31
CA MET A 109 -8.76 3.08 3.33
C MET A 109 -7.79 4.19 3.74
N ILE A 110 -8.00 4.81 4.90
CA ILE A 110 -7.24 5.99 5.33
C ILE A 110 -5.75 5.64 5.46
N PHE A 111 -4.89 6.40 4.78
CA PHE A 111 -3.43 6.32 4.93
C PHE A 111 -2.86 7.52 5.68
N GLU A 112 -3.46 8.70 5.50
CA GLU A 112 -3.03 9.95 6.14
C GLU A 112 -2.88 9.78 7.67
N GLY A 113 -1.69 10.10 8.18
CA GLY A 113 -1.37 10.02 9.60
C GLY A 113 -1.22 8.61 10.17
N ARG A 114 -1.37 7.54 9.37
CA ARG A 114 -1.19 6.17 9.85
C ARG A 114 0.26 5.87 10.18
N THR A 115 0.50 5.35 11.38
CA THR A 115 1.79 4.76 11.74
C THR A 115 2.01 3.45 10.95
N PRO A 116 3.26 2.95 10.86
CA PRO A 116 3.54 1.66 10.24
C PRO A 116 2.71 0.51 10.84
N ALA A 117 2.61 0.42 12.17
CA ALA A 117 1.81 -0.61 12.84
C ALA A 117 0.32 -0.52 12.49
N GLN A 118 -0.24 0.70 12.45
CA GLN A 118 -1.65 0.91 12.12
C GLN A 118 -1.96 0.56 10.66
N LEU A 119 -1.12 1.00 9.72
CA LEU A 119 -1.31 0.68 8.31
C LEU A 119 -1.15 -0.83 8.08
N CYS A 120 -0.20 -1.48 8.75
CA CYS A 120 -0.02 -2.92 8.64
C CYS A 120 -1.27 -3.69 9.08
N ALA A 121 -1.81 -3.35 10.26
CA ALA A 121 -3.03 -3.97 10.76
C ALA A 121 -4.22 -3.71 9.81
N GLN A 122 -4.34 -2.49 9.28
CA GLN A 122 -5.37 -2.11 8.33
C GLN A 122 -5.33 -2.94 7.04
N LEU A 123 -4.15 -3.15 6.44
CA LEU A 123 -4.01 -3.92 5.20
C LEU A 123 -4.32 -5.42 5.38
N LYS A 124 -4.20 -5.93 6.60
CA LYS A 124 -4.48 -7.34 6.93
C LYS A 124 -5.97 -7.61 7.20
N ASP A 125 -6.78 -6.56 7.34
CA ASP A 125 -8.19 -6.65 7.67
C ASP A 125 -9.06 -6.33 6.44
N PRO A 126 -9.68 -7.35 5.80
CA PRO A 126 -10.54 -7.14 4.64
C PRO A 126 -11.70 -6.16 4.88
N ALA A 127 -12.17 -6.01 6.13
CA ALA A 127 -13.23 -5.05 6.43
C ALA A 127 -12.75 -3.59 6.22
N GLN A 128 -11.45 -3.35 6.33
CA GLN A 128 -10.86 -2.03 6.13
C GLN A 128 -10.36 -1.80 4.70
N THR A 129 -10.20 -2.86 3.89
CA THR A 129 -9.67 -2.79 2.52
C THR A 129 -10.74 -2.91 1.42
N GLY A 130 -12.02 -2.78 1.76
CA GLY A 130 -13.12 -2.98 0.81
C GLY A 130 -13.27 -4.45 0.38
N GLY A 131 -12.95 -5.37 1.29
CA GLY A 131 -13.03 -6.82 1.07
C GLY A 131 -11.80 -7.44 0.40
N ARG A 132 -10.74 -6.67 0.14
CA ARG A 132 -9.51 -7.19 -0.49
C ARG A 132 -8.65 -7.92 0.52
N ASP A 133 -8.34 -9.18 0.26
CA ASP A 133 -7.25 -9.86 0.95
C ASP A 133 -5.87 -9.32 0.48
N LEU A 134 -4.79 -9.85 1.06
CA LEU A 134 -3.43 -9.42 0.75
C LEU A 134 -3.03 -9.69 -0.71
N ALA A 135 -3.49 -10.80 -1.30
CA ALA A 135 -3.19 -11.12 -2.69
C ALA A 135 -3.94 -10.20 -3.66
N ALA A 136 -5.20 -9.87 -3.37
CA ALA A 136 -5.99 -8.90 -4.10
C ALA A 136 -5.45 -7.48 -3.94
N THR A 137 -4.87 -7.15 -2.78
CA THR A 137 -4.17 -5.89 -2.53
C THR A 137 -2.92 -5.77 -3.40
N ILE A 138 -2.10 -6.82 -3.47
CA ILE A 138 -0.93 -6.87 -4.37
C ILE A 138 -1.35 -6.65 -5.81
N ARG A 139 -2.35 -7.38 -6.32
CA ARG A 139 -2.85 -7.21 -7.69
C ARG A 139 -3.36 -5.80 -7.96
N HIS A 140 -4.11 -5.21 -7.02
CA HIS A 140 -4.56 -3.83 -7.15
C HIS A 140 -3.38 -2.85 -7.27
N VAL A 141 -2.37 -3.00 -6.41
CA VAL A 141 -1.16 -2.15 -6.46
C VAL A 141 -0.35 -2.39 -7.73
N ALA A 142 -0.30 -3.61 -8.27
CA ALA A 142 0.47 -3.97 -9.45
C ALA A 142 -0.19 -3.56 -10.78
N ASP A 143 -1.50 -3.75 -10.89
CA ASP A 143 -2.18 -3.78 -12.19
C ASP A 143 -3.15 -2.62 -12.41
N ASP A 144 -3.67 -2.00 -11.35
CA ASP A 144 -4.67 -0.93 -11.47
C ASP A 144 -4.06 0.31 -12.14
N ALA A 145 -4.69 0.79 -13.22
CA ALA A 145 -4.19 1.92 -14.00
C ALA A 145 -4.32 3.26 -13.25
N LEU A 146 -5.36 3.44 -12.42
CA LEU A 146 -5.51 4.61 -11.58
C LEU A 146 -4.43 4.64 -10.49
N VAL A 147 -4.13 3.49 -9.87
CA VAL A 147 -3.01 3.39 -8.93
C VAL A 147 -1.68 3.67 -9.64
N GLY A 148 -1.50 3.11 -10.84
CA GLY A 148 -0.32 3.28 -11.67
C GLY A 148 -0.01 4.74 -12.04
N TRP A 149 -1.02 5.61 -12.06
CA TRP A 149 -0.85 7.05 -12.28
C TRP A 149 0.14 7.70 -11.30
N GLY A 150 0.33 7.15 -10.10
CA GLY A 150 1.31 7.65 -9.14
C GLY A 150 2.77 7.68 -9.65
N TRP A 151 3.10 6.87 -10.66
CA TRP A 151 4.42 6.81 -11.28
C TRP A 151 4.51 7.56 -12.62
N ASP A 152 3.38 7.88 -13.23
CA ASP A 152 3.29 8.75 -14.42
C ASP A 152 2.20 9.81 -14.20
N PRO A 153 2.43 10.79 -13.31
CA PRO A 153 1.39 11.73 -12.88
C PRO A 153 1.14 12.85 -13.89
N GLY A 154 1.84 12.86 -15.02
CA GLY A 154 1.78 13.91 -16.04
C GLY A 154 2.58 15.17 -15.69
N PRO A 155 2.53 16.19 -16.55
CA PRO A 155 3.41 17.36 -16.44
C PRO A 155 3.24 18.15 -15.13
N GLY A 156 4.36 18.51 -14.50
CA GLY A 156 4.39 19.38 -13.31
C GLY A 156 4.00 18.70 -11.99
N ARG A 157 4.04 17.35 -11.91
CA ARG A 157 3.81 16.59 -10.69
C ARG A 157 4.98 15.65 -10.40
N THR A 158 5.32 15.51 -9.13
CA THR A 158 6.36 14.60 -8.66
C THR A 158 5.84 13.15 -8.67
N PRO A 159 6.51 12.21 -9.36
CA PRO A 159 6.16 10.80 -9.29
C PRO A 159 6.58 10.20 -7.93
N VAL A 160 6.02 9.04 -7.59
CA VAL A 160 6.54 8.24 -6.46
C VAL A 160 8.02 7.90 -6.73
N PRO A 161 8.95 8.20 -5.79
CA PRO A 161 10.39 7.99 -6.04
C PRO A 161 10.81 6.52 -6.02
N ILE A 162 10.07 5.67 -5.29
CA ILE A 162 10.29 4.22 -5.26
C ILE A 162 9.57 3.60 -6.47
N PRO A 163 10.25 2.82 -7.34
CA PRO A 163 9.61 2.21 -8.50
C PRO A 163 8.43 1.29 -8.12
N ARG A 164 7.38 1.26 -8.95
CA ARG A 164 6.18 0.44 -8.71
C ARG A 164 6.52 -1.04 -8.52
N ALA A 165 7.42 -1.57 -9.34
CA ALA A 165 7.87 -2.95 -9.23
C ALA A 165 8.57 -3.24 -7.88
N THR A 166 9.31 -2.27 -7.35
CA THR A 166 9.95 -2.38 -6.02
C THR A 166 8.89 -2.40 -4.91
N LEU A 167 7.83 -1.59 -5.01
CA LEU A 167 6.70 -1.63 -4.08
C LEU A 167 5.99 -2.99 -4.11
N VAL A 168 5.69 -3.50 -5.32
CA VAL A 168 5.01 -4.79 -5.49
C VAL A 168 5.87 -5.91 -4.89
N ALA A 169 7.17 -5.93 -5.19
CA ALA A 169 8.09 -6.90 -4.61
C ALA A 169 8.19 -6.78 -3.08
N ALA A 170 8.10 -5.57 -2.52
CA ALA A 170 8.08 -5.37 -1.08
C ALA A 170 6.79 -5.92 -0.44
N LEU A 171 5.63 -5.71 -1.06
CA LEU A 171 4.37 -6.32 -0.62
C LEU A 171 4.44 -7.85 -0.66
N GLU A 172 4.92 -8.43 -1.76
CA GLU A 172 5.06 -9.88 -1.90
C GLU A 172 6.00 -10.48 -0.85
N ARG A 173 7.15 -9.85 -0.59
CA ARG A 173 8.09 -10.26 0.46
C ARG A 173 7.47 -10.17 1.85
N TRP A 174 6.77 -9.08 2.14
CA TRP A 174 6.07 -8.92 3.42
C TRP A 174 4.99 -10.00 3.62
N VAL A 175 4.19 -10.28 2.60
CA VAL A 175 3.17 -11.35 2.66
C VAL A 175 3.80 -12.74 2.80
N ALA A 176 4.87 -13.04 2.05
CA ALA A 176 5.60 -14.30 2.16
C ALA A 176 6.24 -14.51 3.56
N ALA A 177 6.61 -13.42 4.24
CA ALA A 177 7.07 -13.44 5.62
C ALA A 177 5.93 -13.62 6.66
N GLY A 178 4.68 -13.82 6.23
CA GLY A 178 3.52 -13.94 7.12
C GLY A 178 2.89 -12.60 7.51
N ALA A 179 3.16 -11.55 6.73
CA ALA A 179 2.68 -10.19 6.96
C ALA A 179 2.92 -9.69 8.41
N PRO A 180 4.16 -9.76 8.93
CA PRO A 180 4.46 -9.27 10.27
C PRO A 180 4.27 -7.76 10.33
N CYS A 181 3.69 -7.26 11.42
CA CYS A 181 3.61 -5.82 11.65
C CYS A 181 4.83 -5.34 12.42
N PRO A 182 5.37 -4.15 12.08
CA PRO A 182 6.34 -3.49 12.94
C PRO A 182 5.69 -3.11 14.27
N ASP A 183 6.53 -2.90 15.28
CA ASP A 183 6.10 -2.51 16.62
C ASP A 183 5.61 -1.05 16.65
#